data_AF-A0A0D2G4N5-F1
#
_entry.id   AF-A0A0D2G4N5-F1
#
_cell.length_a   1.000
_cell.length_b   1.000
_cell.length_c   1.000
_cell.angle_alpha   90.00
_cell.angle_beta   90.00
_cell.angle_gamma   90.00
#
_symmetry.space_group_name_H-M   'P 1'
#
loop_
_entity.id
_entity.type
_entity.pdbx_description
1 polymer ?
#
loop_
_entity_poly.entity_id
_entity_poly.type
_entity_poly.pdbx_seq_one_letter_code
_entity_poly.pdbx_strand_id
1 'polypeptide(L)'
;MASLRFLALVAALASGAQASLYGETTENHTCILDPLVLSCSAQAHPILVDSCCTETFGGLLLSTQFWSTWTGLEAQGQKLPANTWTLHGLWPDFCNGSYTQYCDLSRQYDPVPAPNTTNGLPNGTVVPAYTGPDVGTFVEEFGRYDLLQWMNTYWVNQAAPNTDFWGHEFSKHATCYSTFDIPCYGPNYVKHQEVVEFFETAIKYYKRLPTWSWLKEANIVPSNSTTYTLADIQGQLTKKYHAVPYVGCSGPRYNATEQGMKENSTDTGRTVISEVWYYMHAYGRPQDGNTVPVNATSPNTSCAKAKGALHYYEMTPGSVQGS
;
A
#
# COMPACT_ATOMS: atom_id res chain seq x y z
N MET A 1 -52.62 47.25 12.78
CA MET A 1 -52.83 45.84 12.36
C MET A 1 -51.65 45.44 11.50
N ALA A 2 -50.62 44.87 12.13
CA ALA A 2 -49.39 44.45 11.46
C ALA A 2 -49.56 43.00 10.97
N SER A 3 -49.39 42.79 9.66
CA SER A 3 -49.38 41.45 9.07
C SER A 3 -47.92 40.97 9.01
N LEU A 4 -47.52 40.13 9.96
CA LEU A 4 -46.29 39.35 9.88
C LEU A 4 -46.51 38.23 8.85
N ARG A 5 -45.87 38.33 7.69
CA ARG A 5 -45.70 37.18 6.79
C ARG A 5 -44.47 36.39 7.27
N PHE A 6 -44.71 35.25 7.89
CA PHE A 6 -43.67 34.27 8.15
C PHE A 6 -43.17 33.70 6.81
N LEU A 7 -41.93 34.00 6.43
CA LEU A 7 -41.20 33.18 5.47
C LEU A 7 -40.80 31.89 6.19
N ALA A 8 -41.42 30.77 5.81
CA ALA A 8 -40.94 29.45 6.19
C ALA A 8 -39.61 29.19 5.43
N LEU A 9 -38.49 29.24 6.15
CA LEU A 9 -37.22 28.76 5.64
C LEU A 9 -37.30 27.23 5.61
N VAL A 10 -37.53 26.65 4.43
CA VAL A 10 -37.35 25.21 4.24
C VAL A 10 -35.86 24.96 4.15
N ALA A 11 -35.24 24.59 5.27
CA ALA A 11 -33.91 24.01 5.25
C ALA A 11 -34.01 22.66 4.55
N ALA A 12 -33.55 22.59 3.30
CA ALA A 12 -33.29 21.32 2.65
C ALA A 12 -32.11 20.66 3.38
N LEU A 13 -32.42 19.78 4.34
CA LEU A 13 -31.45 18.80 4.82
C LEU A 13 -31.16 17.86 3.64
N ALA A 14 -30.17 18.20 2.84
CA ALA A 14 -29.47 17.21 2.04
C ALA A 14 -28.70 16.34 3.03
N SER A 15 -29.37 15.37 3.64
CA SER A 15 -28.71 14.19 4.17
C SER A 15 -28.11 13.50 2.96
N GLY A 16 -26.87 13.85 2.63
CA GLY A 16 -26.06 13.00 1.77
C GLY A 16 -26.02 11.66 2.47
N ALA A 17 -26.79 10.69 1.98
CA ALA A 17 -26.60 9.32 2.37
C ALA A 17 -25.19 8.97 1.91
N GLN A 18 -24.19 9.11 2.78
CA GLN A 18 -22.89 8.51 2.58
C GLN A 18 -23.18 7.02 2.57
N ALA A 19 -23.19 6.45 1.36
CA ALA A 19 -23.44 5.04 1.18
C ALA A 19 -22.30 4.30 1.87
N SER A 20 -22.62 3.62 2.97
CA SER A 20 -21.71 2.68 3.60
C SER A 20 -21.47 1.52 2.65
N LEU A 21 -20.20 1.15 2.48
CA LEU A 21 -19.82 0.04 1.61
C LEU A 21 -20.01 -1.31 2.32
N TYR A 22 -19.92 -1.37 3.65
CA TYR A 22 -19.94 -2.63 4.41
C TYR A 22 -21.01 -2.71 5.51
N GLY A 23 -21.94 -1.76 5.56
CA GLY A 23 -23.06 -1.71 6.51
C GLY A 23 -22.78 -0.92 7.80
N GLU A 24 -21.71 -0.12 7.83
CA GLU A 24 -21.33 0.76 8.93
C GLU A 24 -22.33 1.89 9.19
N THR A 25 -22.42 2.30 10.45
CA THR A 25 -23.17 3.48 10.86
C THR A 25 -22.32 4.74 10.73
N THR A 26 -22.94 5.91 10.60
CA THR A 26 -22.24 7.21 10.64
C THR A 26 -22.11 7.78 12.06
N GLU A 27 -22.31 6.97 13.10
CA GLU A 27 -22.15 7.38 14.50
C GLU A 27 -20.70 7.24 14.95
N ASN A 28 -20.34 7.79 16.11
CA ASN A 28 -18.98 7.61 16.62
C ASN A 28 -18.76 6.19 17.16
N HIS A 29 -17.67 5.56 16.75
CA HIS A 29 -17.29 4.20 17.14
C HIS A 29 -16.24 4.22 18.26
N THR A 30 -16.48 3.48 19.35
CA THR A 30 -15.55 3.40 20.50
C THR A 30 -14.82 2.06 20.50
N CYS A 31 -13.95 1.85 19.50
CA CYS A 31 -13.34 0.54 19.20
C CYS A 31 -12.50 -0.08 20.33
N ILE A 32 -12.08 0.70 21.33
CA ILE A 32 -11.39 0.17 22.51
C ILE A 32 -12.30 -0.70 23.40
N LEU A 33 -13.63 -0.56 23.26
CA LEU A 33 -14.61 -1.36 23.97
C LEU A 33 -14.96 -2.66 23.23
N ASP A 34 -14.62 -2.75 21.94
CA ASP A 34 -14.88 -3.93 21.14
C ASP A 34 -13.82 -5.01 21.37
N PRO A 35 -14.19 -6.31 21.28
CA PRO A 35 -13.21 -7.38 21.28
C PRO A 35 -12.21 -7.20 20.15
N LEU A 36 -10.91 -7.37 20.46
CA LEU A 36 -9.87 -7.40 19.43
C LEU A 36 -9.98 -8.68 18.60
N VAL A 37 -10.72 -8.59 17.50
CA VAL A 37 -10.93 -9.69 16.56
C VAL A 37 -9.82 -9.71 15.52
N LEU A 38 -9.23 -10.88 15.30
CA LEU A 38 -8.22 -11.06 14.26
C LEU A 38 -8.88 -11.06 12.88
N SER A 39 -8.41 -10.22 11.96
CA SER A 39 -8.82 -10.23 10.57
C SER A 39 -8.57 -11.61 9.94
N CYS A 40 -9.42 -12.01 8.98
CA CYS A 40 -9.43 -13.38 8.43
C CYS A 40 -9.75 -14.52 9.40
N SER A 41 -10.16 -14.23 10.63
CA SER A 41 -10.79 -15.22 11.50
C SER A 41 -12.29 -15.39 11.17
N ALA A 42 -12.91 -16.46 11.68
CA ALA A 42 -14.35 -16.66 11.53
C ALA A 42 -15.19 -15.56 12.20
N GLN A 43 -14.62 -14.83 13.16
CA GLN A 43 -15.25 -13.72 13.86
C GLN A 43 -15.17 -12.41 13.07
N ALA A 44 -14.22 -12.26 12.15
CA ALA A 44 -14.05 -11.06 11.32
C ALA A 44 -15.07 -11.06 10.16
N HIS A 45 -16.34 -10.90 10.51
CA HIS A 45 -17.45 -10.89 9.56
C HIS A 45 -18.35 -9.68 9.85
N PRO A 46 -18.77 -8.89 8.84
CA PRO A 46 -19.46 -7.60 9.05
C PRO A 46 -20.81 -7.69 9.78
N ILE A 47 -21.40 -8.90 9.87
CA ILE A 47 -22.62 -9.16 10.66
C ILE A 47 -22.33 -9.41 12.15
N LEU A 48 -21.12 -9.84 12.48
CA LEU A 48 -20.73 -10.27 13.83
C LEU A 48 -19.95 -9.20 14.60
N VAL A 49 -19.33 -8.26 13.89
CA VAL A 49 -18.49 -7.21 14.47
C VAL A 49 -18.81 -5.87 13.82
N ASP A 50 -18.40 -4.81 14.49
CA ASP A 50 -18.36 -3.48 13.91
C ASP A 50 -17.19 -3.37 12.91
N SER A 51 -17.51 -3.20 11.62
CA SER A 51 -16.53 -3.11 10.52
C SER A 51 -15.67 -1.83 10.56
N CYS A 52 -16.04 -0.84 11.38
CA CYS A 52 -15.17 0.29 11.70
C CYS A 52 -14.12 -0.04 12.76
N CYS A 53 -14.35 -1.09 13.56
CA CYS A 53 -13.47 -1.51 14.64
C CYS A 53 -12.71 -2.81 14.35
N THR A 54 -13.09 -3.54 13.29
CA THR A 54 -12.42 -4.74 12.80
C THR A 54 -12.37 -4.73 11.28
N GLU A 55 -11.21 -4.98 10.69
CA GLU A 55 -11.12 -5.15 9.23
C GLU A 55 -11.82 -6.45 8.79
N THR A 56 -12.86 -6.30 7.97
CA THR A 56 -13.74 -7.41 7.57
C THR A 56 -13.74 -7.71 6.07
N PHE A 57 -13.11 -6.86 5.24
CA PHE A 57 -13.13 -7.05 3.79
C PHE A 57 -11.81 -7.63 3.29
N GLY A 58 -10.70 -6.90 3.43
CA GLY A 58 -9.38 -7.36 3.02
C GLY A 58 -8.47 -7.58 4.21
N GLY A 59 -8.79 -8.62 4.99
CA GLY A 59 -8.13 -8.93 6.24
C GLY A 59 -6.70 -9.49 6.13
N LEU A 60 -6.18 -9.74 4.93
CA LEU A 60 -4.79 -10.08 4.70
C LEU A 60 -4.04 -8.81 4.26
N LEU A 61 -3.30 -8.21 5.18
CA LEU A 61 -2.62 -6.94 4.95
C LEU A 61 -1.22 -7.20 4.38
N LEU A 62 -0.83 -6.43 3.36
CA LEU A 62 0.52 -6.45 2.79
C LEU A 62 1.16 -5.09 2.96
N SER A 63 2.27 -4.99 3.68
CA SER A 63 3.13 -3.80 3.61
C SER A 63 4.20 -4.05 2.56
N THR A 64 4.18 -3.26 1.50
CA THR A 64 4.99 -3.47 0.30
C THR A 64 6.07 -2.41 0.16
N GLN A 65 7.23 -2.80 -0.35
CA GLN A 65 8.39 -1.92 -0.49
C GLN A 65 9.07 -2.10 -1.84
N PHE A 66 9.66 -1.00 -2.34
CA PHE A 66 10.47 -0.98 -3.55
C PHE A 66 11.96 -0.86 -3.24
N TRP A 67 12.76 -1.55 -4.05
CA TRP A 67 14.15 -1.18 -4.29
C TRP A 67 14.28 -0.60 -5.70
N SER A 68 14.27 0.72 -5.78
CA SER A 68 14.50 1.48 -7.00
C SER A 68 15.95 1.95 -7.05
N THR A 69 16.54 2.02 -8.25
CA THR A 69 17.87 2.59 -8.44
C THR A 69 17.84 3.99 -9.05
N TRP A 70 16.68 4.41 -9.57
CA TRP A 70 16.42 5.70 -10.20
C TRP A 70 14.94 6.10 -10.04
N THR A 71 14.63 7.38 -10.23
CA THR A 71 13.26 7.93 -10.15
C THR A 71 12.75 8.40 -11.50
N GLY A 72 13.61 8.84 -12.42
CA GLY A 72 13.22 9.38 -13.73
C GLY A 72 12.79 10.84 -13.67
N LEU A 73 12.69 11.39 -12.46
CA LEU A 73 12.40 12.78 -12.18
C LEU A 73 13.51 13.44 -11.35
N GLU A 74 14.75 12.94 -11.48
CA GLU A 74 15.92 13.49 -10.78
C GLU A 74 16.13 14.98 -11.08
N ALA A 75 15.85 15.39 -12.33
CA ALA A 75 15.95 16.78 -12.75
C ALA A 75 14.94 17.71 -12.05
N GLN A 76 13.82 17.16 -11.57
CA GLN A 76 12.80 17.84 -10.77
C GLN A 76 13.06 17.71 -9.26
N GLY A 77 14.16 17.06 -8.86
CA GLY A 77 14.55 16.89 -7.46
C GLY A 77 13.94 15.67 -6.76
N GLN A 78 13.12 14.87 -7.44
CA GLN A 78 12.63 13.60 -6.91
C GLN A 78 13.79 12.60 -6.85
N LYS A 79 14.30 12.35 -5.65
CA LYS A 79 15.47 11.49 -5.40
C LYS A 79 15.17 10.44 -4.33
N LEU A 80 15.87 9.31 -4.42
CA LEU A 80 15.74 8.18 -3.51
C LEU A 80 16.51 8.41 -2.20
N PRO A 81 15.98 7.97 -1.05
CA PRO A 81 16.71 8.00 0.21
C PRO A 81 17.82 6.94 0.20
N ALA A 82 19.00 7.30 0.70
CA ALA A 82 20.13 6.37 0.79
C ALA A 82 19.86 5.27 1.83
N ASN A 83 20.40 4.07 1.58
CA ASN A 83 20.45 2.97 2.55
C ASN A 83 19.08 2.52 3.10
N THR A 84 18.02 2.66 2.32
CA THR A 84 16.70 2.16 2.68
C THR A 84 15.90 1.78 1.43
N TRP A 85 14.94 0.88 1.61
CA TRP A 85 13.91 0.61 0.62
C TRP A 85 12.82 1.67 0.74
N THR A 86 12.13 2.02 -0.34
CA THR A 86 11.01 2.98 -0.29
C THR A 86 9.68 2.26 -0.08
N LEU A 87 8.71 2.97 0.50
CA LEU A 87 7.34 2.48 0.63
C LEU A 87 6.71 2.35 -0.77
N HIS A 88 6.10 1.19 -1.03
CA HIS A 88 5.20 0.99 -2.18
C HIS A 88 3.77 1.23 -1.71
N GLY A 89 3.28 0.48 -0.72
CA GLY A 89 1.94 0.69 -0.19
C GLY A 89 1.58 -0.20 1.00
N LEU A 90 0.28 -0.16 1.34
CA LEU A 90 -0.37 -1.01 2.33
C LEU A 90 -1.66 -1.55 1.70
N TRP A 91 -1.70 -2.85 1.41
CA TRP A 91 -2.75 -3.44 0.59
C TRP A 91 -3.65 -4.41 1.36
N PRO A 92 -4.97 -4.34 1.16
CA PRO A 92 -5.94 -5.29 1.69
C PRO A 92 -6.23 -6.41 0.67
N ASP A 93 -5.63 -7.57 0.88
CA ASP A 93 -5.97 -8.78 0.14
C ASP A 93 -7.11 -9.53 0.86
N PHE A 94 -7.88 -10.31 0.09
CA PHE A 94 -8.77 -11.29 0.66
C PHE A 94 -7.99 -12.38 1.38
N CYS A 95 -8.65 -13.03 2.35
CA CYS A 95 -8.05 -14.07 3.19
C CYS A 95 -7.58 -15.32 2.42
N ASN A 96 -8.03 -15.50 1.18
CA ASN A 96 -7.58 -16.58 0.30
C ASN A 96 -6.37 -16.20 -0.57
N GLY A 97 -5.85 -14.97 -0.44
CA GLY A 97 -4.73 -14.44 -1.22
C GLY A 97 -5.09 -13.88 -2.60
N SER A 98 -6.37 -13.88 -2.98
CA SER A 98 -6.84 -13.02 -4.09
C SER A 98 -7.05 -11.60 -3.58
N TYR A 99 -7.18 -10.64 -4.49
CA TYR A 99 -7.26 -9.23 -4.13
C TYR A 99 -8.42 -8.54 -4.82
N THR A 100 -8.73 -7.36 -4.33
CA THR A 100 -9.74 -6.45 -4.84
C THR A 100 -9.10 -5.09 -5.12
N GLN A 101 -9.77 -4.21 -5.85
CA GLN A 101 -9.24 -2.91 -6.18
C GLN A 101 -10.33 -1.88 -6.47
N TYR A 102 -10.07 -0.61 -6.14
CA TYR A 102 -10.97 0.51 -6.40
C TYR A 102 -12.39 0.25 -5.89
N CYS A 103 -12.50 -0.12 -4.61
CA CYS A 103 -13.75 -0.59 -4.01
C CYS A 103 -14.79 0.52 -3.79
N ASP A 104 -14.35 1.78 -3.79
CA ASP A 104 -15.21 2.96 -3.73
C ASP A 104 -14.76 4.02 -4.74
N LEU A 105 -15.52 4.15 -5.85
CA LEU A 105 -15.23 5.13 -6.90
C LEU A 105 -15.59 6.57 -6.51
N SER A 106 -16.35 6.78 -5.43
CA SER A 106 -16.66 8.12 -4.93
C SER A 106 -15.47 8.77 -4.22
N ARG A 107 -14.49 7.96 -3.80
CA ARG A 107 -13.24 8.35 -3.14
C ARG A 107 -12.00 8.00 -3.98
N GLN A 108 -12.16 7.99 -5.29
CA GLN A 108 -11.08 7.73 -6.23
C GLN A 108 -10.36 9.04 -6.59
N TYR A 109 -9.04 9.04 -6.45
CA TYR A 109 -8.11 10.15 -6.67
C TYR A 109 -6.93 9.80 -7.59
N ASP A 110 -6.95 8.64 -8.24
CA ASP A 110 -5.87 8.19 -9.11
C ASP A 110 -6.00 8.79 -10.53
N PRO A 111 -5.03 9.61 -10.97
CA PRO A 111 -5.06 10.23 -12.30
C PRO A 111 -4.76 9.24 -13.44
N VAL A 112 -4.14 8.10 -13.15
CA VAL A 112 -3.76 7.09 -14.15
C VAL A 112 -4.12 5.66 -13.69
N PRO A 113 -5.42 5.32 -13.58
CA PRO A 113 -5.86 4.02 -13.06
C PRO A 113 -5.27 2.82 -13.81
N ALA A 114 -4.56 1.95 -13.08
CA ALA A 114 -3.93 0.75 -13.63
C ALA A 114 -4.04 -0.49 -12.72
N PRO A 115 -4.73 -1.57 -13.15
CA PRO A 115 -5.63 -1.63 -14.31
C PRO A 115 -6.85 -0.72 -14.11
N ASN A 116 -7.46 -0.28 -15.21
CA ASN A 116 -8.54 0.73 -15.20
C ASN A 116 -9.94 0.13 -14.99
N THR A 117 -10.05 -1.01 -14.31
CA THR A 117 -11.33 -1.63 -13.94
C THR A 117 -11.32 -2.10 -12.49
N THR A 118 -12.48 -2.16 -11.82
CA THR A 118 -12.59 -2.51 -10.38
C THR A 118 -12.25 -3.97 -10.03
N ASN A 119 -12.09 -4.84 -11.02
CA ASN A 119 -11.71 -6.25 -10.80
C ASN A 119 -10.49 -6.67 -11.64
N GLY A 120 -9.83 -5.72 -12.31
CA GLY A 120 -8.70 -5.98 -13.21
C GLY A 120 -9.04 -6.76 -14.48
N LEU A 121 -10.32 -7.05 -14.74
CA LEU A 121 -10.81 -7.76 -15.91
C LEU A 121 -11.57 -6.82 -16.86
N PRO A 122 -11.69 -7.15 -18.16
CA PRO A 122 -12.46 -6.35 -19.11
C PRO A 122 -13.95 -6.20 -18.77
N ASN A 123 -14.49 -7.06 -17.90
CA ASN A 123 -15.88 -7.01 -17.45
C ASN A 123 -16.09 -6.21 -16.16
N GLY A 124 -15.01 -5.69 -15.54
CA GLY A 124 -15.11 -4.84 -14.37
C GLY A 124 -15.67 -3.47 -14.69
N THR A 125 -16.10 -2.76 -13.66
CA THR A 125 -16.54 -1.37 -13.79
C THR A 125 -15.32 -0.51 -14.13
N VAL A 126 -15.45 0.35 -15.14
CA VAL A 126 -14.38 1.28 -15.54
C VAL A 126 -14.07 2.24 -14.39
N VAL A 127 -12.79 2.38 -14.08
CA VAL A 127 -12.27 3.38 -13.13
C VAL A 127 -11.91 4.63 -13.93
N PRO A 128 -12.66 5.74 -13.80
CA PRO A 128 -12.34 6.97 -14.50
C PRO A 128 -11.04 7.57 -13.96
N ALA A 129 -10.27 8.23 -14.83
CA ALA A 129 -9.11 9.00 -14.42
C ALA A 129 -9.55 10.22 -13.59
N TYR A 130 -8.90 10.43 -12.45
CA TYR A 130 -9.13 11.59 -11.62
C TYR A 130 -8.54 12.86 -12.23
N THR A 131 -9.25 13.98 -12.13
CA THR A 131 -8.86 15.28 -12.73
C THR A 131 -8.89 16.44 -11.72
N GLY A 132 -9.13 16.15 -10.44
CA GLY A 132 -9.13 17.15 -9.37
C GLY A 132 -7.75 17.41 -8.77
N PRO A 133 -7.70 18.12 -7.63
CA PRO A 133 -6.46 18.39 -6.90
C PRO A 133 -5.78 17.11 -6.43
N ASP A 134 -4.45 17.03 -6.54
CA ASP A 134 -3.73 15.84 -6.09
C ASP A 134 -3.86 15.60 -4.59
N VAL A 135 -3.66 14.36 -4.15
CA VAL A 135 -3.81 13.96 -2.74
C VAL A 135 -2.81 14.66 -1.80
N GLY A 136 -1.71 15.23 -2.33
CA GLY A 136 -0.79 16.06 -1.55
C GLY A 136 -1.49 17.31 -1.02
N THR A 137 -2.36 17.92 -1.81
CA THR A 137 -3.17 19.09 -1.39
C THR A 137 -4.08 18.75 -0.20
N PHE A 138 -4.61 17.53 -0.13
CA PHE A 138 -5.44 17.10 1.00
C PHE A 138 -4.61 17.01 2.28
N VAL A 139 -3.38 16.51 2.20
CA VAL A 139 -2.45 16.47 3.34
C VAL A 139 -2.10 17.88 3.82
N GLU A 140 -1.95 18.84 2.91
CA GLU A 140 -1.70 20.26 3.23
C GLU A 140 -2.91 20.93 3.90
N GLU A 141 -4.14 20.62 3.49
CA GLU A 141 -5.37 21.15 4.10
C GLU A 141 -5.49 20.77 5.59
N PHE A 142 -4.95 19.61 5.97
CA PHE A 142 -4.85 19.17 7.38
C PHE A 142 -3.63 19.75 8.11
N GLY A 143 -2.81 20.59 7.46
CA GLY A 143 -1.59 21.19 8.03
C GLY A 143 -0.46 20.18 8.26
N ARG A 144 -0.48 19.03 7.58
CA ARG A 144 0.45 17.90 7.81
C ARG A 144 1.66 17.96 6.87
N TYR A 145 2.35 19.09 6.89
CA TYR A 145 3.52 19.33 6.02
C TYR A 145 4.69 18.39 6.31
N ASP A 146 4.85 17.94 7.57
CA ASP A 146 5.86 16.96 7.97
C ASP A 146 5.59 15.57 7.39
N LEU A 147 4.32 15.16 7.35
CA LEU A 147 3.87 13.95 6.67
C LEU A 147 4.15 14.04 5.17
N LEU A 148 3.79 15.15 4.53
CA LEU A 148 4.04 15.36 3.10
C LEU A 148 5.54 15.34 2.76
N GLN A 149 6.37 15.97 3.61
CA GLN A 149 7.83 15.91 3.45
C GLN A 149 8.36 14.48 3.59
N TRP A 150 7.85 13.72 4.57
CA TRP A 150 8.22 12.34 4.76
C TRP A 150 7.84 11.49 3.53
N MET A 151 6.61 11.64 3.02
CA MET A 151 6.14 10.90 1.84
C MET A 151 7.00 11.21 0.61
N ASN A 152 7.32 12.49 0.36
CA ASN A 152 8.24 12.86 -0.73
C ASN A 152 9.63 12.23 -0.60
N THR A 153 10.07 11.96 0.63
CA THR A 153 11.39 11.39 0.90
C THR A 153 11.41 9.87 0.75
N TYR A 154 10.35 9.18 1.16
CA TYR A 154 10.36 7.71 1.34
C TYR A 154 9.28 6.95 0.56
N TRP A 155 8.30 7.61 -0.03
CA TRP A 155 7.22 7.01 -0.81
C TRP A 155 7.30 7.51 -2.27
N VAL A 156 8.37 7.10 -2.93
CA VAL A 156 8.84 7.69 -4.18
C VAL A 156 8.33 6.90 -5.39
N ASN A 157 7.73 7.61 -6.35
CA ASN A 157 7.29 7.05 -7.62
C ASN A 157 8.44 6.96 -8.64
N GLN A 158 8.30 6.09 -9.64
CA GLN A 158 9.24 5.96 -10.74
C GLN A 158 8.59 6.42 -12.06
N ALA A 159 9.32 7.25 -12.80
CA ALA A 159 8.95 7.88 -14.06
C ALA A 159 7.72 8.81 -14.03
N ALA A 160 7.16 9.10 -12.85
CA ALA A 160 6.01 9.97 -12.67
C ALA A 160 6.04 10.66 -11.28
N PRO A 161 5.25 11.73 -11.07
CA PRO A 161 5.16 12.43 -9.78
C PRO A 161 4.74 11.50 -8.64
N ASN A 162 5.26 11.75 -7.44
CA ASN A 162 4.87 10.99 -6.25
C ASN A 162 3.36 11.09 -5.96
N THR A 163 2.75 12.23 -6.21
CA THR A 163 1.33 12.49 -5.96
C THR A 163 0.39 11.59 -6.77
N ASP A 164 0.76 11.27 -8.01
CA ASP A 164 -0.01 10.35 -8.87
C ASP A 164 -0.02 8.95 -8.24
N PHE A 165 1.14 8.53 -7.72
CA PHE A 165 1.30 7.25 -7.06
C PHE A 165 0.59 7.18 -5.71
N TRP A 166 0.62 8.23 -4.91
CA TRP A 166 -0.15 8.25 -3.66
C TRP A 166 -1.67 8.23 -3.92
N GLY A 167 -2.11 8.91 -4.99
CA GLY A 167 -3.48 8.83 -5.48
C GLY A 167 -3.85 7.41 -5.89
N HIS A 168 -2.97 6.72 -6.62
CA HIS A 168 -3.08 5.29 -6.95
C HIS A 168 -3.24 4.41 -5.71
N GLU A 169 -2.29 4.50 -4.78
CA GLU A 169 -2.25 3.65 -3.59
C GLU A 169 -3.50 3.82 -2.72
N PHE A 170 -3.95 5.06 -2.50
CA PHE A 170 -5.19 5.29 -1.79
C PHE A 170 -6.40 4.73 -2.57
N SER A 171 -6.56 5.15 -3.82
CA SER A 171 -7.75 4.84 -4.61
C SER A 171 -7.95 3.35 -4.83
N LYS A 172 -6.84 2.66 -5.14
CA LYS A 172 -6.86 1.25 -5.49
C LYS A 172 -6.94 0.37 -4.26
N HIS A 173 -6.23 0.72 -3.19
CA HIS A 173 -6.05 -0.15 -2.03
C HIS A 173 -6.77 0.36 -0.78
N ALA A 174 -6.60 1.62 -0.40
CA ALA A 174 -7.20 2.14 0.83
C ALA A 174 -8.74 2.07 0.82
N THR A 175 -9.36 2.32 -0.33
CA THR A 175 -10.82 2.25 -0.49
C THR A 175 -11.40 0.85 -0.25
N CYS A 176 -10.55 -0.18 -0.20
CA CYS A 176 -10.92 -1.57 0.01
C CYS A 176 -10.71 -2.05 1.46
N TYR A 177 -10.39 -1.17 2.40
CA TYR A 177 -10.50 -1.48 3.81
C TYR A 177 -11.87 -1.04 4.32
N SER A 178 -12.54 -1.88 5.13
CA SER A 178 -13.77 -1.46 5.80
C SER A 178 -13.52 -0.35 6.81
N THR A 179 -12.39 -0.44 7.50
CA THR A 179 -12.02 0.50 8.57
C THR A 179 -11.67 1.92 8.09
N PHE A 180 -11.44 2.14 6.80
CA PHE A 180 -11.21 3.46 6.19
C PHE A 180 -12.45 3.99 5.44
N ASP A 181 -13.62 3.35 5.59
CA ASP A 181 -14.86 3.88 5.01
C ASP A 181 -15.30 5.17 5.73
N ILE A 182 -15.89 6.11 4.99
CA ILE A 182 -16.27 7.42 5.53
C ILE A 182 -17.19 7.34 6.76
N PRO A 183 -18.19 6.45 6.83
CA PRO A 183 -19.06 6.33 8.00
C PRO A 183 -18.29 6.11 9.32
N CYS A 184 -17.12 5.45 9.26
CA CYS A 184 -16.29 5.18 10.44
C CYS A 184 -15.70 6.43 11.11
N TYR A 185 -15.69 7.56 10.43
CA TYR A 185 -15.24 8.85 10.96
C TYR A 185 -16.36 9.61 11.69
N GLY A 186 -17.57 9.05 11.71
CA GLY A 186 -18.69 9.58 12.48
C GLY A 186 -19.26 10.90 11.93
N PRO A 187 -20.13 11.57 12.69
CA PRO A 187 -20.87 12.75 12.23
C PRO A 187 -19.97 14.01 12.07
N ASN A 188 -18.74 13.96 12.57
CA ASN A 188 -17.78 15.06 12.52
C ASN A 188 -16.68 14.84 11.46
N TYR A 189 -16.90 13.92 10.52
CA TYR A 189 -15.98 13.66 9.41
C TYR A 189 -15.55 14.97 8.72
N VAL A 190 -14.24 15.16 8.61
CA VAL A 190 -13.65 16.21 7.78
C VAL A 190 -13.26 15.58 6.45
N LYS A 191 -13.66 16.20 5.34
CA LYS A 191 -13.37 15.69 4.00
C LYS A 191 -11.88 15.35 3.84
N HIS A 192 -11.59 14.15 3.35
CA HIS A 192 -10.25 13.55 3.17
C HIS A 192 -9.51 13.12 4.46
N GLN A 193 -10.15 13.13 5.62
CA GLN A 193 -9.53 12.65 6.87
C GLN A 193 -9.01 11.21 6.75
N GLU A 194 -9.76 10.36 6.05
CA GLU A 194 -9.42 8.97 5.79
C GLU A 194 -8.20 8.79 4.87
N VAL A 195 -7.99 9.75 3.96
CA VAL A 195 -6.81 9.77 3.08
C VAL A 195 -5.55 10.02 3.91
N VAL A 196 -5.59 11.01 4.80
CA VAL A 196 -4.48 11.36 5.68
C VAL A 196 -4.18 10.22 6.65
N GLU A 197 -5.21 9.62 7.26
CA GLU A 197 -5.03 8.50 8.19
C GLU A 197 -4.50 7.23 7.50
N PHE A 198 -4.90 6.96 6.25
CA PHE A 198 -4.34 5.86 5.47
C PHE A 198 -2.83 6.04 5.27
N PHE A 199 -2.38 7.23 4.88
CA PHE A 199 -0.95 7.49 4.68
C PHE A 199 -0.16 7.30 5.96
N GLU A 200 -0.64 7.81 7.09
CA GLU A 200 -0.01 7.57 8.39
C GLU A 200 0.06 6.08 8.75
N THR A 201 -1.01 5.35 8.44
CA THR A 201 -1.11 3.92 8.71
C THR A 201 -0.09 3.16 7.86
N ALA A 202 -0.03 3.38 6.55
CA ALA A 202 0.96 2.78 5.67
C ALA A 202 2.41 3.05 6.15
N ILE A 203 2.69 4.28 6.59
CA ILE A 203 3.98 4.67 7.14
C ILE A 203 4.29 3.95 8.46
N LYS A 204 3.30 3.78 9.34
CA LYS A 204 3.43 3.04 10.61
C LYS A 204 3.89 1.60 10.36
N TYR A 205 3.36 0.95 9.33
CA TYR A 205 3.78 -0.40 8.93
C TYR A 205 5.18 -0.41 8.33
N TYR A 206 5.45 0.48 7.36
CA TYR A 206 6.76 0.62 6.73
C TYR A 206 7.90 0.78 7.75
N LYS A 207 7.73 1.66 8.74
CA LYS A 207 8.77 1.96 9.75
C LYS A 207 9.18 0.76 10.60
N ARG A 208 8.37 -0.30 10.66
CA ARG A 208 8.65 -1.54 11.41
C ARG A 208 9.49 -2.54 10.60
N LEU A 209 9.68 -2.29 9.31
CA LEU A 209 10.18 -3.24 8.32
C LEU A 209 11.45 -2.69 7.64
N PRO A 210 12.59 -2.54 8.36
CA PRO A 210 13.82 -1.97 7.82
C PRO A 210 14.58 -2.99 6.94
N THR A 211 14.01 -3.32 5.77
CA THR A 211 14.49 -4.34 4.83
C THR A 211 15.98 -4.20 4.52
N TRP A 212 16.45 -2.98 4.21
CA TRP A 212 17.85 -2.73 3.92
C TRP A 212 18.77 -3.15 5.08
N SER A 213 18.43 -2.74 6.30
CA SER A 213 19.22 -3.04 7.50
C SER A 213 19.25 -4.54 7.77
N TRP A 214 18.10 -5.21 7.62
CA TRP A 214 18.01 -6.66 7.78
C TRP A 214 18.86 -7.42 6.76
N LEU A 215 18.86 -7.01 5.49
CA LEU A 215 19.72 -7.61 4.47
C LEU A 215 21.20 -7.34 4.74
N LYS A 216 21.54 -6.10 5.12
CA LYS A 216 22.92 -5.71 5.46
C LYS A 216 23.50 -6.54 6.60
N GLU A 217 22.71 -6.88 7.62
CA GLU A 217 23.15 -7.76 8.71
C GLU A 217 23.61 -9.16 8.24
N ALA A 218 23.14 -9.61 7.07
CA ALA A 218 23.60 -10.84 6.43
C ALA A 218 24.66 -10.59 5.32
N ASN A 219 25.24 -9.39 5.25
CA ASN A 219 26.14 -8.94 4.18
C ASN A 219 25.50 -8.97 2.78
N ILE A 220 24.17 -8.87 2.71
CA ILE A 220 23.43 -8.67 1.46
C ILE A 220 23.25 -7.17 1.28
N VAL A 221 24.11 -6.57 0.47
CA VAL A 221 24.17 -5.12 0.25
C VAL A 221 24.09 -4.83 -1.24
N PRO A 222 23.62 -3.64 -1.63
CA PRO A 222 23.64 -3.24 -3.03
C PRO A 222 25.05 -3.36 -3.63
N SER A 223 25.17 -3.95 -4.81
CA SER A 223 26.44 -4.15 -5.53
C SER A 223 26.18 -4.32 -7.03
N ASN A 224 27.04 -3.70 -7.84
CA ASN A 224 27.02 -3.87 -9.29
C ASN A 224 27.77 -5.13 -9.78
N SER A 225 28.46 -5.84 -8.89
CA SER A 225 29.26 -7.03 -9.24
C SER A 225 28.89 -8.30 -8.49
N THR A 226 28.22 -8.18 -7.34
CA THR A 226 27.87 -9.31 -6.48
C THR A 226 26.46 -9.78 -6.79
N THR A 227 26.27 -11.09 -6.90
CA THR A 227 24.95 -11.72 -7.00
C THR A 227 24.62 -12.54 -5.77
N TYR A 228 23.32 -12.79 -5.58
CA TYR A 228 22.75 -13.45 -4.42
C TYR A 228 21.84 -14.61 -4.85
N THR A 229 21.47 -15.45 -3.89
CA THR A 229 20.43 -16.46 -4.08
C THR A 229 19.13 -15.99 -3.44
N LEU A 230 17.99 -16.37 -4.02
CA LEU A 230 16.69 -16.12 -3.42
C LEU A 230 16.61 -16.68 -1.99
N ALA A 231 17.21 -17.86 -1.76
CA ALA A 231 17.20 -18.53 -0.47
C ALA A 231 17.91 -17.70 0.63
N ASP A 232 19.01 -17.03 0.31
CA ASP A 232 19.73 -16.18 1.27
C ASP A 232 18.89 -14.95 1.64
N ILE A 233 18.27 -14.31 0.65
CA ILE A 233 17.43 -13.11 0.83
C ILE A 233 16.17 -13.45 1.60
N GLN A 234 15.36 -14.40 1.12
CA GLN A 234 14.15 -14.82 1.82
C GLN A 234 14.47 -15.41 3.20
N GLY A 235 15.56 -16.18 3.32
CA GLY A 235 15.99 -16.75 4.60
C GLY A 235 16.30 -15.68 5.65
N GLN A 236 17.08 -14.65 5.28
CA GLN A 236 17.38 -13.55 6.19
C GLN A 236 16.13 -12.74 6.55
N LEU A 237 15.28 -12.41 5.57
CA LEU A 237 14.07 -11.65 5.83
C LEU A 237 13.06 -12.45 6.67
N THR A 238 12.94 -13.76 6.44
CA THR A 238 12.10 -14.66 7.25
C THR A 238 12.59 -14.71 8.70
N LYS A 239 13.91 -14.82 8.91
CA LYS A 239 14.51 -14.80 10.25
C LYS A 239 14.17 -13.53 11.02
N LYS A 240 14.07 -12.39 10.32
CA LYS A 240 13.83 -11.07 10.92
C LYS A 240 12.34 -10.76 11.09
N TYR A 241 11.52 -11.17 10.13
CA TYR A 241 10.09 -10.89 10.11
C TYR A 241 9.26 -11.96 10.83
N HIS A 242 9.81 -13.16 11.05
CA HIS A 242 9.14 -14.34 11.60
C HIS A 242 8.05 -14.95 10.72
N ALA A 243 7.96 -14.51 9.47
CA ALA A 243 7.18 -15.15 8.42
C ALA A 243 7.88 -14.97 7.07
N VAL A 244 7.57 -15.82 6.10
CA VAL A 244 8.20 -15.77 4.76
C VAL A 244 7.61 -14.62 3.96
N PRO A 245 8.37 -13.57 3.61
CA PRO A 245 7.87 -12.50 2.76
C PRO A 245 7.91 -12.91 1.28
N TYR A 246 7.12 -12.20 0.47
CA TYR A 246 7.27 -12.23 -0.98
C TYR A 246 8.51 -11.44 -1.37
N VAL A 247 9.31 -11.97 -2.30
CA VAL A 247 10.41 -11.23 -2.94
C VAL A 247 10.15 -11.16 -4.43
N GLY A 248 10.00 -9.94 -4.92
CA GLY A 248 9.73 -9.64 -6.31
C GLY A 248 11.00 -9.28 -7.07
N CYS A 249 11.11 -9.79 -8.30
CA CYS A 249 12.20 -9.45 -9.20
C CYS A 249 11.69 -8.97 -10.56
N SER A 250 12.46 -8.06 -11.14
CA SER A 250 12.35 -7.49 -12.48
C SER A 250 13.58 -7.83 -13.34
N GLY A 251 13.78 -7.12 -14.45
CA GLY A 251 14.90 -7.38 -15.36
C GLY A 251 14.70 -8.63 -16.22
N PRO A 252 15.75 -9.16 -16.88
CA PRO A 252 15.63 -10.34 -17.73
C PRO A 252 15.29 -11.60 -16.91
N ARG A 253 14.66 -12.59 -17.56
CA ARG A 253 14.51 -13.94 -16.99
C ARG A 253 15.86 -14.65 -17.01
N TYR A 254 16.16 -15.47 -16.01
CA TYR A 254 17.48 -16.09 -15.87
C TYR A 254 17.86 -16.94 -17.09
N ASN A 255 16.94 -17.78 -17.58
CA ASN A 255 17.15 -18.59 -18.79
C ASN A 255 17.44 -17.78 -20.07
N ALA A 256 17.13 -16.49 -20.08
CA ALA A 256 17.40 -15.58 -21.20
C ALA A 256 18.70 -14.76 -21.00
N THR A 257 19.37 -14.89 -19.85
CA THR A 257 20.68 -14.28 -19.61
C THR A 257 21.79 -15.07 -20.30
N GLU A 258 22.94 -14.43 -20.56
CA GLU A 258 24.12 -15.10 -21.12
C GLU A 258 24.53 -16.31 -20.26
N GLN A 259 24.52 -16.16 -18.93
CA GLN A 259 24.86 -17.25 -18.01
C GLN A 259 23.80 -18.37 -18.04
N GLY A 260 22.51 -18.03 -17.96
CA GLY A 260 21.44 -19.03 -17.99
C GLY A 260 21.41 -19.83 -19.30
N MET A 261 21.71 -19.19 -20.44
CA MET A 261 21.86 -19.89 -21.72
C MET A 261 23.07 -20.82 -21.75
N LYS A 262 24.22 -20.39 -21.22
CA LYS A 262 25.44 -21.24 -21.10
C LYS A 262 25.20 -22.47 -20.22
N GLU A 263 24.39 -22.32 -19.18
CA GLU A 263 24.01 -23.39 -18.25
C GLU A 263 22.83 -24.25 -18.75
N ASN A 264 22.24 -23.91 -19.90
CA ASN A 264 21.00 -24.54 -20.40
C ASN A 264 19.88 -24.55 -19.34
N SER A 265 19.77 -23.46 -18.58
CA SER A 265 18.83 -23.35 -17.46
C SER A 265 17.38 -23.21 -17.93
N THR A 266 16.46 -23.87 -17.23
CA THR A 266 15.02 -23.73 -17.44
C THR A 266 14.37 -22.72 -16.48
N ASP A 267 15.17 -22.04 -15.66
CA ASP A 267 14.68 -21.07 -14.68
C ASP A 267 14.18 -19.79 -15.36
N THR A 268 12.87 -19.60 -15.31
CA THR A 268 12.19 -18.46 -15.92
C THR A 268 12.02 -17.29 -14.96
N GLY A 269 12.53 -17.38 -13.73
CA GLY A 269 12.45 -16.29 -12.75
C GLY A 269 13.27 -15.07 -13.17
N ARG A 270 12.86 -13.91 -12.68
CA ARG A 270 13.47 -12.60 -12.96
C ARG A 270 14.72 -12.39 -12.10
N THR A 271 15.67 -11.59 -12.58
CA THR A 271 17.03 -11.57 -12.04
C THR A 271 17.37 -10.34 -11.21
N VAL A 272 16.55 -9.30 -11.18
CA VAL A 272 16.85 -8.06 -10.45
C VAL A 272 15.86 -7.87 -9.33
N ILE A 273 16.30 -7.91 -8.08
CA ILE A 273 15.40 -7.70 -6.94
C ILE A 273 14.83 -6.29 -6.99
N SER A 274 13.51 -6.18 -6.87
CA SER A 274 12.80 -4.89 -6.98
C SER A 274 11.76 -4.69 -5.89
N GLU A 275 11.22 -5.76 -5.29
CA GLU A 275 10.13 -5.64 -4.32
C GLU A 275 10.24 -6.63 -3.16
N VAL A 276 9.72 -6.23 -2.00
CA VAL A 276 9.45 -7.13 -0.88
C VAL A 276 8.07 -6.82 -0.30
N TRP A 277 7.26 -7.86 -0.09
CA TRP A 277 5.94 -7.72 0.53
C TRP A 277 5.85 -8.55 1.81
N TYR A 278 5.46 -7.88 2.89
CA TYR A 278 5.31 -8.46 4.21
C TYR A 278 3.83 -8.65 4.51
N TYR A 279 3.41 -9.88 4.83
CA TYR A 279 2.01 -10.25 5.01
C TYR A 279 1.66 -10.36 6.49
N MET A 280 0.49 -9.83 6.87
CA MET A 280 0.02 -9.88 8.25
C MET A 280 -1.50 -9.89 8.36
N HIS A 281 -2.00 -10.35 9.50
CA HIS A 281 -3.37 -10.09 9.94
C HIS A 281 -3.36 -9.00 11.01
N ALA A 282 -4.45 -8.24 11.10
CA ALA A 282 -4.65 -7.20 12.10
C ALA A 282 -5.63 -7.64 13.18
N TYR A 283 -5.37 -7.25 14.41
CA TYR A 283 -6.34 -7.31 15.50
C TYR A 283 -7.11 -6.00 15.53
N GLY A 284 -8.42 -6.07 15.30
CA GLY A 284 -9.27 -4.89 15.19
C GLY A 284 -8.90 -4.05 13.97
N ARG A 285 -8.60 -2.76 14.18
CA ARG A 285 -8.32 -1.81 13.11
C ARG A 285 -6.86 -1.88 12.63
N PRO A 286 -6.62 -1.91 11.30
CA PRO A 286 -5.30 -1.68 10.71
C PRO A 286 -4.62 -0.40 11.23
N GLN A 287 -5.41 0.65 11.46
CA GLN A 287 -4.95 1.94 11.99
C GLN A 287 -4.25 1.80 13.34
N ASP A 288 -4.60 0.83 14.17
CA ASP A 288 -3.99 0.65 15.49
C ASP A 288 -2.62 -0.05 15.41
N GLY A 289 -2.35 -0.74 14.29
CA GLY A 289 -1.08 -1.41 14.04
C GLY A 289 -0.83 -2.59 14.96
N ASN A 290 -1.86 -3.21 15.54
CA ASN A 290 -1.72 -4.47 16.27
C ASN A 290 -1.83 -5.64 15.27
N THR A 291 -0.73 -6.31 14.96
CA THR A 291 -0.69 -7.29 13.87
C THR A 291 0.15 -8.52 14.17
N VAL A 292 -0.19 -9.63 13.52
CA VAL A 292 0.58 -10.87 13.52
C VAL A 292 1.12 -11.17 12.11
N PRO A 293 2.44 -11.39 11.95
CA PRO A 293 3.01 -11.81 10.67
C PRO A 293 2.44 -13.15 10.19
N VAL A 294 2.24 -13.29 8.88
CA VAL A 294 1.88 -14.55 8.23
C VAL A 294 2.73 -14.75 6.97
N ASN A 295 2.84 -16.01 6.52
CA ASN A 295 3.60 -16.31 5.32
C ASN A 295 2.93 -15.72 4.08
N ALA A 296 3.73 -15.25 3.13
CA ALA A 296 3.27 -14.84 1.81
C ALA A 296 2.49 -15.96 1.12
N THR A 297 1.45 -15.57 0.41
CA THR A 297 0.63 -16.47 -0.40
C THR A 297 1.41 -16.94 -1.64
N SER A 298 0.95 -18.03 -2.26
CA SER A 298 1.60 -18.58 -3.46
C SER A 298 1.07 -17.90 -4.73
N PRO A 299 1.93 -17.55 -5.71
CA PRO A 299 3.39 -17.70 -5.70
C PRO A 299 4.08 -16.66 -4.80
N ASN A 300 5.03 -17.10 -3.99
CA ASN A 300 5.72 -16.23 -3.02
C ASN A 300 6.99 -15.54 -3.58
N THR A 301 7.20 -15.58 -4.89
CA THR A 301 8.30 -14.89 -5.57
C THR A 301 8.10 -14.83 -7.09
N SER A 302 8.66 -13.81 -7.74
CA SER A 302 8.88 -13.77 -9.18
C SER A 302 10.36 -13.95 -9.59
N CYS A 303 11.24 -14.16 -8.61
CA CYS A 303 12.68 -14.23 -8.78
C CYS A 303 13.18 -15.59 -9.30
N ALA A 304 14.33 -15.55 -9.95
CA ALA A 304 15.11 -16.74 -10.28
C ALA A 304 15.57 -17.46 -9.00
N LYS A 305 15.61 -18.78 -9.07
CA LYS A 305 16.04 -19.69 -8.01
C LYS A 305 17.45 -20.25 -8.27
N ALA A 306 17.96 -20.10 -9.48
CA ALA A 306 19.32 -20.48 -9.84
C ALA A 306 20.36 -19.79 -8.93
N LYS A 307 21.46 -20.48 -8.66
CA LYS A 307 22.50 -20.01 -7.75
C LYS A 307 23.20 -18.79 -8.34
N GLY A 308 23.25 -17.69 -7.59
CA GLY A 308 23.90 -16.46 -8.03
C GLY A 308 23.16 -15.72 -9.15
N ALA A 309 21.85 -15.97 -9.31
CA ALA A 309 21.06 -15.35 -10.36
C ALA A 309 20.55 -13.94 -10.01
N LEU A 310 20.53 -13.56 -8.73
CA LEU A 310 19.86 -12.33 -8.30
C LEU A 310 20.84 -11.18 -8.14
N HIS A 311 20.51 -10.06 -8.78
CA HIS A 311 21.18 -8.79 -8.64
C HIS A 311 20.43 -7.91 -7.65
N TYR A 312 21.19 -7.28 -6.75
CA TYR A 312 20.74 -6.23 -5.86
C TYR A 312 21.59 -5.00 -6.17
N TYR A 313 21.16 -4.18 -7.14
CA TYR A 313 22.03 -3.12 -7.69
C TYR A 313 22.16 -1.91 -6.78
N GLU A 314 23.31 -1.25 -6.86
CA GLU A 314 23.52 0.08 -6.27
C GLU A 314 22.57 1.11 -6.92
N MET A 315 22.14 2.10 -6.15
CA MET A 315 21.39 3.23 -6.70
C MET A 315 22.26 4.02 -7.67
N THR A 316 21.66 4.55 -8.73
CA THR A 316 22.35 5.32 -9.76
C THR A 316 22.92 6.61 -9.16
N PRO A 317 24.19 6.96 -9.44
CA PRO A 317 24.76 8.25 -9.03
C PRO A 317 23.91 9.42 -9.54
N GLY A 318 23.53 10.33 -8.65
CA GLY A 318 22.63 11.46 -8.95
C GLY A 318 21.16 11.22 -8.60
N SER A 319 20.73 9.95 -8.51
CA SER A 319 19.36 9.59 -8.09
C SER A 319 19.18 9.52 -6.58
N VAL A 320 20.25 9.72 -5.79
CA VAL A 320 20.24 9.59 -4.33
C VAL A 320 20.20 10.97 -3.66
N GLN A 321 19.39 11.13 -2.63
CA GLN A 321 19.34 12.37 -1.84
C GLN A 321 20.72 12.71 -1.26
N GLY A 322 21.12 13.97 -1.36
CA GLY A 322 22.43 14.43 -0.92
C GLY A 322 23.61 14.08 -1.84
N SER A 323 23.35 13.47 -3.00
CA SER A 323 24.32 13.37 -4.11
C SER A 323 24.31 14.57 -5.04
#